data_AF-A0A2D9WH76-F1
#
_entry.id   AF-A0A2D9WH76-F1
#
_cell.length_a   1.000
_cell.length_b   1.000
_cell.length_c   1.000
_cell.angle_alpha   90.00
_cell.angle_beta   90.00
_cell.angle_gamma   90.00
#
_symmetry.space_group_name_H-M   'P 1'
#
loop_
_entity.id
_entity.type
_entity.pdbx_description
1 polymer ?
#
loop_
_entity_poly.entity_id
_entity_poly.type
_entity_poly.pdbx_seq_one_letter_code
_entity_poly.pdbx_strand_id
1 'polypeptide(L)'
;MAEYLRYIEPIKLAKRENRLEDAIALCLKAIKSTEKESRAEKIGVAPWYYMQAAIVYRKMKEKDKEIEILRRFLSQKQAPGGMPKEIKQRLAKLEGKL
;
A
#
# COMPACT_ATOMS: atom_id res chain seq x y z
N MET A 1 -15.88 -12.58 -6.44
CA MET A 1 -14.66 -11.92 -6.96
C MET A 1 -14.30 -10.81 -6.01
N ALA A 2 -13.10 -10.83 -5.41
CA ALA A 2 -12.73 -9.82 -4.42
C ALA A 2 -12.60 -8.43 -5.08
N GLU A 3 -13.34 -7.45 -4.57
CA GLU A 3 -13.52 -6.12 -5.17
C GLU A 3 -12.17 -5.38 -5.35
N TYR A 4 -11.21 -5.66 -4.47
CA TYR A 4 -9.89 -5.04 -4.50
C TYR A 4 -9.02 -5.42 -5.72
N LEU A 5 -9.22 -6.60 -6.33
CA LEU A 5 -8.42 -7.05 -7.48
C LEU A 5 -8.65 -6.21 -8.74
N ARG A 6 -9.81 -5.53 -8.84
CA ARG A 6 -10.13 -4.63 -9.95
C ARG A 6 -9.20 -3.41 -10.04
N TYR A 7 -8.50 -3.07 -8.96
CA TYR A 7 -7.62 -1.91 -8.93
C TYR A 7 -6.20 -2.19 -9.46
N ILE A 8 -5.79 -3.45 -9.62
CA ILE A 8 -4.40 -3.80 -9.97
C ILE A 8 -3.99 -3.21 -11.33
N GLU A 9 -4.74 -3.50 -12.39
CA GLU A 9 -4.42 -3.02 -13.73
C GLU A 9 -4.57 -1.49 -13.87
N PRO A 10 -5.62 -0.84 -13.32
CA PRO A 10 -5.70 0.62 -13.27
C PRO A 10 -4.50 1.29 -12.56
N ILE A 11 -4.04 0.74 -11.44
CA ILE A 11 -2.86 1.27 -10.71
C ILE A 11 -1.60 1.15 -11.58
N LYS A 12 -1.39 0.00 -12.24
CA LYS A 12 -0.24 -0.19 -13.13
C LYS A 12 -0.25 0.80 -14.29
N LEU A 13 -1.41 0.99 -14.92
CA LEU A 13 -1.58 1.92 -16.03
C LEU A 13 -1.31 3.37 -15.60
N ALA A 14 -1.95 3.84 -14.53
CA ALA A 14 -1.76 5.20 -14.02
C ALA A 14 -0.29 5.48 -13.67
N LYS A 15 0.41 4.51 -13.06
CA LYS A 15 1.85 4.61 -12.76
C LYS A 15 2.74 4.66 -14.01
N ARG A 16 2.33 3.99 -15.09
CA ARG A 16 3.04 3.98 -16.38
C ARG A 16 2.86 5.31 -17.12
N GLU A 17 1.66 5.88 -17.05
CA GLU A 17 1.31 7.18 -17.63
C GLU A 17 1.73 8.37 -16.76
N ASN A 18 2.44 8.12 -15.66
CA ASN A 18 2.86 9.13 -14.70
C ASN A 18 1.71 9.96 -14.09
N ARG A 19 0.48 9.42 -14.11
CA ARG A 19 -0.70 9.96 -13.41
C ARG A 19 -0.63 9.54 -11.94
N LEU A 20 0.27 10.17 -11.19
CA LEU A 20 0.60 9.75 -9.83
C LEU A 20 -0.56 9.97 -8.85
N GLU A 21 -1.31 11.07 -9.01
CA GLU A 21 -2.50 11.39 -8.23
C GLU A 21 -3.60 10.34 -8.41
N ASP A 22 -3.83 9.89 -9.64
CA ASP A 22 -4.79 8.81 -9.93
C ASP A 22 -4.30 7.48 -9.35
N ALA A 23 -3.02 7.17 -9.51
CA ALA A 23 -2.43 5.96 -8.97
C ALA A 23 -2.56 5.89 -7.45
N ILE A 24 -2.30 7.00 -6.73
CA ILE A 24 -2.45 7.02 -5.27
C ILE A 24 -3.92 6.94 -4.86
N ALA A 25 -4.83 7.62 -5.55
CA ALA A 25 -6.26 7.54 -5.26
C ALA A 25 -6.78 6.09 -5.40
N LEU A 26 -6.35 5.36 -6.43
CA LEU A 26 -6.69 3.95 -6.63
C LEU A 26 -6.10 3.05 -5.54
N CYS A 27 -4.83 3.26 -5.17
CA CYS A 27 -4.20 2.52 -4.06
C CYS A 27 -4.94 2.74 -2.74
N LEU A 28 -5.30 3.98 -2.40
CA LEU A 28 -6.00 4.30 -1.16
C LEU A 28 -7.42 3.73 -1.14
N LYS A 29 -8.13 3.71 -2.27
CA LYS A 29 -9.44 3.05 -2.41
C LYS A 29 -9.32 1.54 -2.15
N ALA A 30 -8.33 0.89 -2.74
CA ALA A 30 -8.09 -0.54 -2.52
C ALA A 30 -7.73 -0.84 -1.06
N ILE A 31 -6.85 -0.04 -0.44
CA ILE A 31 -6.50 -0.16 0.98
C ILE A 31 -7.74 -0.05 1.87
N LYS A 32 -8.59 0.96 1.64
CA LYS A 32 -9.81 1.16 2.42
C LYS A 32 -10.78 -0.03 2.28
N SER A 33 -10.92 -0.60 1.07
CA SER A 33 -11.72 -1.81 0.86
C SER A 33 -11.16 -2.98 1.66
N THR A 34 -9.87 -3.25 1.51
CA THR A 34 -9.19 -4.36 2.17
C THR A 34 -9.18 -4.23 3.70
N GLU A 35 -9.05 -3.02 4.24
CA GLU A 35 -9.18 -2.78 5.69
C GLU A 35 -10.61 -3.04 6.20
N LYS A 36 -11.63 -2.66 5.41
CA LYS A 36 -13.03 -2.93 5.73
C LYS A 36 -13.30 -4.44 5.75
N GLU A 37 -12.84 -5.16 4.73
CA GLU A 37 -12.95 -6.62 4.63
C GLU A 37 -12.16 -7.31 5.74
N SER A 38 -10.93 -6.86 6.02
CA SER A 38 -10.09 -7.37 7.12
C SER A 38 -10.77 -7.23 8.48
N ARG A 39 -11.46 -6.10 8.72
CA ARG A 39 -12.21 -5.89 9.96
C ARG A 39 -13.46 -6.79 10.06
N ALA A 40 -14.19 -6.96 8.96
CA ALA A 40 -15.39 -7.77 8.91
C ALA A 40 -15.07 -9.27 9.04
N GLU A 41 -14.12 -9.75 8.26
CA GLU A 41 -13.80 -11.18 8.10
C GLU A 41 -12.63 -11.65 8.98
N LYS A 42 -12.01 -10.72 9.75
CA LYS A 42 -10.79 -10.96 10.55
C LYS A 42 -9.61 -11.54 9.76
N ILE A 43 -9.63 -11.41 8.44
CA ILE A 43 -8.54 -11.76 7.53
C ILE A 43 -7.47 -10.67 7.52
N GLY A 44 -6.25 -10.98 7.11
CA GLY A 44 -5.19 -9.99 7.07
C GLY A 44 -5.25 -9.10 5.83
N VAL A 45 -4.74 -7.86 5.94
CA VAL A 45 -4.72 -6.92 4.82
C VAL A 45 -3.68 -7.29 3.76
N ALA A 46 -4.01 -7.04 2.49
CA ALA A 46 -3.13 -7.28 1.35
C ALA A 46 -1.97 -6.27 1.32
N PRO A 47 -0.70 -6.72 1.38
CA PRO A 47 0.49 -5.86 1.44
C PRO A 47 0.75 -5.07 0.14
N TRP A 48 0.29 -5.59 -1.00
CA TRP A 48 0.63 -5.05 -2.31
C TRP A 48 0.18 -3.60 -2.48
N TYR A 49 -1.03 -3.24 -2.06
CA TYR A 49 -1.57 -1.88 -2.20
C TYR A 49 -0.80 -0.85 -1.37
N TYR A 50 -0.36 -1.23 -0.16
CA TYR A 50 0.47 -0.36 0.69
C TYR A 50 1.85 -0.14 0.06
N MET A 51 2.46 -1.18 -0.50
CA MET A 51 3.74 -1.05 -1.22
C MET A 51 3.59 -0.17 -2.47
N GLN A 52 2.52 -0.34 -3.25
CA GLN A 52 2.27 0.50 -4.42
C GLN A 52 2.06 1.97 -4.01
N ALA A 53 1.29 2.24 -2.95
CA ALA A 53 1.13 3.58 -2.40
C ALA A 53 2.47 4.20 -1.99
N ALA A 54 3.32 3.45 -1.27
CA ALA A 54 4.66 3.91 -0.89
C ALA A 54 5.53 4.24 -2.10
N ILE A 55 5.49 3.42 -3.17
CA ILE A 55 6.21 3.68 -4.42
C ILE A 55 5.70 4.96 -5.09
N VAL A 56 4.38 5.18 -5.12
CA VAL A 56 3.78 6.38 -5.71
C VAL A 56 4.15 7.63 -4.91
N TYR A 57 4.03 7.61 -3.58
CA TYR A 57 4.46 8.73 -2.73
C TYR A 57 5.94 9.06 -2.90
N ARG A 58 6.81 8.04 -3.01
CA ARG A 58 8.23 8.26 -3.33
C ARG A 58 8.41 9.00 -4.66
N LYS A 59 7.66 8.63 -5.71
CA LYS A 59 7.70 9.32 -7.02
C LYS A 59 7.20 10.76 -6.92
N MET A 60 6.21 11.01 -6.08
CA MET A 60 5.67 12.35 -5.79
C MET A 60 6.60 13.18 -4.87
N LYS A 61 7.71 12.62 -4.38
CA LYS A 61 8.62 13.22 -3.38
C LYS A 61 7.96 13.49 -2.02
N GLU A 62 6.89 12.75 -1.72
CA GLU A 62 6.09 12.86 -0.51
C GLU A 62 6.57 11.85 0.55
N LYS A 63 7.78 12.08 1.09
CA LYS A 63 8.45 11.13 2.00
C LYS A 63 7.64 10.85 3.27
N ASP A 64 7.00 11.87 3.85
CA ASP A 64 6.24 11.70 5.09
C ASP A 64 5.03 10.79 4.88
N LYS A 65 4.33 10.94 3.74
CA LYS A 65 3.21 10.08 3.35
C LYS A 65 3.65 8.65 3.03
N GLU A 66 4.85 8.49 2.46
CA GLU A 66 5.47 7.18 2.27
C GLU A 66 5.71 6.47 3.62
N ILE A 67 6.21 7.18 4.63
CA ILE A 67 6.41 6.62 5.97
C ILE A 67 5.06 6.30 6.63
N GLU A 68 4.10 7.20 6.53
CA GLU A 68 2.77 7.05 7.11
C GLU A 68 2.07 5.77 6.60
N ILE A 69 2.09 5.54 5.28
CA ILE A 69 1.41 4.39 4.69
C ILE A 69 2.08 3.06 5.08
N LEU A 70 3.41 3.04 5.19
CA LEU A 70 4.15 1.85 5.64
C LEU A 70 3.88 1.56 7.13
N ARG A 71 3.85 2.59 7.98
CA ARG A 71 3.48 2.44 9.40
C ARG A 71 2.03 1.97 9.56
N ARG A 72 1.11 2.51 8.76
CA ARG A 72 -0.30 2.09 8.73
C ARG A 72 -0.41 0.59 8.46
N PHE A 73 0.27 0.06 7.44
CA PHE A 73 0.27 -1.38 7.19
C PHE A 73 0.76 -2.19 8.40
N LEU A 74 1.86 -1.79 9.03
CA LEU A 74 2.43 -2.51 10.16
C LEU A 74 1.53 -2.49 11.40
N SER A 75 0.65 -1.50 11.53
CA SER A 75 -0.37 -1.44 12.57
C SER A 75 -1.58 -2.36 12.34
N GLN A 76 -1.77 -2.86 11.12
CA GLN A 76 -2.90 -3.74 10.77
C GLN A 76 -2.55 -5.21 11.02
N LYS A 77 -3.59 -6.05 11.15
CA LYS A 77 -3.44 -7.51 11.15
C LYS A 77 -2.94 -7.95 9.76
N GLN A 78 -1.76 -8.54 9.72
CA GLN A 78 -1.10 -8.94 8.48
C GLN A 78 -1.55 -10.33 8.06
N ALA A 79 -1.81 -10.53 6.77
CA ALA A 79 -2.12 -11.86 6.25
C ALA A 79 -0.84 -12.71 6.27
N PRO A 80 -0.90 -13.98 6.73
CA PRO A 80 0.23 -14.89 6.58
C PRO A 80 0.50 -15.09 5.09
N GLY A 81 1.73 -14.79 4.63
CA GLY A 81 2.17 -15.16 3.28
C GLY A 81 2.53 -14.04 2.29
N GLY A 82 2.70 -12.77 2.68
CA GLY A 82 3.11 -11.77 1.69
C GLY A 82 3.77 -10.50 2.21
N MET A 83 5.03 -10.28 1.83
CA MET A 83 5.80 -9.02 1.86
C MET A 83 5.89 -8.15 3.14
N PRO A 84 5.75 -8.64 4.40
CA PRO A 84 5.91 -7.74 5.55
C PRO A 84 7.36 -7.34 5.75
N LYS A 85 8.30 -8.21 5.38
CA LYS A 85 9.75 -7.99 5.51
C LYS A 85 10.23 -6.82 4.67
N GLU A 86 9.78 -6.72 3.41
CA GLU A 86 10.16 -5.63 2.50
C GLU A 86 9.62 -4.28 2.98
N ILE A 87 8.36 -4.24 3.46
CA ILE A 87 7.77 -3.04 4.05
C ILE A 87 8.56 -2.58 5.27
N LYS A 88 8.92 -3.52 6.18
CA LYS A 88 9.74 -3.23 7.35
C LYS A 88 11.13 -2.70 6.98
N GLN A 89 11.81 -3.35 6.03
CA GLN A 89 13.14 -2.91 5.56
C GLN A 89 13.09 -1.52 4.93
N ARG A 90 12.08 -1.25 4.10
CA ARG A 90 11.89 0.07 3.48
C ARG A 90 11.64 1.14 4.54
N LEU A 91 10.76 0.87 5.51
CA LEU A 91 10.49 1.80 6.61
C LEU A 91 11.75 2.09 7.43
N ALA A 92 12.51 1.06 7.81
CA ALA A 92 13.76 1.23 8.57
C ALA A 92 14.77 2.13 7.84
N LYS A 93 14.90 1.97 6.52
CA LYS A 93 15.76 2.83 5.69
C LYS A 93 15.27 4.28 5.64
N LEU A 94 13.96 4.51 5.57
CA LEU A 94 13.40 5.87 5.55
C LEU A 94 13.54 6.59 6.89
N GLU A 95 13.46 5.85 7.99
CA GLU A 95 13.64 6.32 9.37
C GLU A 95 15.11 6.47 9.79
N GLY A 96 16.07 6.06 8.95
CA GLY A 96 17.50 6.13 9.28
C GLY A 96 17.95 5.13 10.34
N LYS A 97 17.21 4.03 10.52
CA LYS A 97 17.51 2.96 11.49
C LYS A 97 18.31 1.80 10.90
N LEU A 98 18.90 1.98 9.70
CA LEU A 98 19.63 0.97 8.94
C LEU A 98 20.87 1.57 8.28
#